data_AF-A0A261FQW2-F1
#
_entry.id   AF-A0A261FQW2-F1
#
_cell.length_a   1.000
_cell.length_b   1.000
_cell.length_c   1.000
_cell.angle_alpha   90.00
_cell.angle_beta   90.00
_cell.angle_gamma   90.00
#
_symmetry.space_group_name_H-M   'P 1'
#
loop_
_entity.id
_entity.type
_entity.pdbx_description
1 polymer ?
#
loop_
_entity_poly.entity_id
_entity_poly.type
_entity_poly.pdbx_seq_one_letter_code
_entity_poly.pdbx_strand_id
1 'polypeptide(L)'
;MFTHWMPAQWRRRSIASLITLLTLTLLLALIITPTPSHADSSSPNECAKSIESDNTVEPGLSDKSEDTVPVPIAMGPYISPIVSTRVKDKAVDSESPIIDEVTSALLNSDIGWPVGLELRASGYYFEGIESNNLGTIISPETGESTSDFLARLAIEGYVPAAYGEACFTSAGQTVEAQAMTELGGTKPYFARKYGDFGTWVWAFERSRQSAGAQEYLEKDWTSSFMDDAETNSIRAPIEVTSEVSEHIVEVGASLNDTITVSGFPEDHGTFAGNGEYGFGADEPYAQISVWWAGDPDNPANDAMYEPSGSGIPEEDRNHELVTQWNVRAVNGTYSLDKGRVDGSETPVSVIAKKHGWYVFVWSFKGDDRAMPVSSSYDDPAERVFVVEPEAEEEPEEPREEIDEPEEPDKEESEDEEIEGTVQKTVAGPKQLGKTGSGVLLVTGIGVAVLSVGAIMLVAIKRRSL
;
A
#
# COMPACT_ATOMS: atom_id res chain seq x y z
N MET A 1 -31.88 3.12 54.10
CA MET A 1 -33.28 3.34 54.52
C MET A 1 -33.96 4.07 53.37
N PHE A 2 -35.14 3.61 52.98
CA PHE A 2 -35.93 3.95 51.79
C PHE A 2 -35.57 3.23 50.47
N THR A 3 -36.65 2.85 49.80
CA THR A 3 -36.89 1.62 49.04
C THR A 3 -37.42 1.95 47.64
N HIS A 4 -37.11 1.05 46.68
CA HIS A 4 -37.94 0.60 45.55
C HIS A 4 -38.59 1.63 44.60
N TRP A 5 -38.22 1.58 43.30
CA TRP A 5 -39.09 1.04 42.23
C TRP A 5 -38.37 0.98 40.87
N MET A 6 -38.42 -0.17 40.21
CA MET A 6 -38.16 -0.38 38.78
C MET A 6 -39.49 -0.82 38.14
N PRO A 7 -39.86 -0.31 36.95
CA PRO A 7 -40.77 -1.03 36.07
C PRO A 7 -40.01 -1.71 34.93
N ALA A 8 -40.10 -3.03 34.90
CA ALA A 8 -39.59 -3.89 33.84
C ALA A 8 -40.58 -3.96 32.66
N GLN A 9 -40.50 -3.01 31.73
CA GLN A 9 -41.00 -3.14 30.36
C GLN A 9 -40.08 -2.27 29.49
N TRP A 10 -39.65 -2.76 28.31
CA TRP A 10 -38.71 -2.15 27.31
C TRP A 10 -37.46 -2.97 26.97
N ARG A 11 -37.33 -4.21 27.45
CA ARG A 11 -36.54 -5.26 26.76
C ARG A 11 -37.47 -6.17 25.97
N ARG A 12 -37.87 -5.78 24.75
CA ARG A 12 -38.43 -6.71 23.72
C ARG A 12 -38.73 -6.11 22.33
N ARG A 13 -38.17 -4.96 21.94
CA ARG A 13 -38.40 -4.40 20.58
C ARG A 13 -37.16 -4.05 19.74
N SER A 14 -35.95 -4.42 20.16
CA SER A 14 -34.72 -4.08 19.40
C SER A 14 -33.90 -5.29 18.91
N ILE A 15 -34.44 -6.51 18.98
CA ILE A 15 -33.72 -7.73 18.53
C ILE A 15 -34.31 -8.31 17.22
N ALA A 16 -35.56 -7.97 16.87
CA ALA A 16 -36.19 -8.49 15.65
C ALA A 16 -35.78 -7.74 14.36
N SER A 17 -35.28 -6.50 14.45
CA SER A 17 -34.82 -5.72 13.29
C SER A 17 -33.33 -5.85 12.98
N LEU A 18 -32.54 -6.45 13.87
CA LEU A 18 -31.11 -6.72 13.60
C LEU A 18 -30.89 -8.06 12.87
N ILE A 19 -31.85 -8.98 12.91
CA ILE A 19 -31.72 -10.31 12.28
C ILE A 19 -32.22 -10.29 10.82
N THR A 20 -33.10 -9.36 10.43
CA THR A 20 -33.60 -9.25 9.06
C THR A 20 -32.70 -8.45 8.13
N LEU A 21 -31.79 -7.61 8.66
CA LEU A 21 -30.84 -6.84 7.85
C LEU A 21 -29.55 -7.64 7.54
N LEU A 22 -29.24 -8.66 8.33
CA LEU A 22 -28.08 -9.54 8.10
C LEU A 22 -28.35 -10.62 7.04
N THR A 23 -29.61 -10.92 6.73
CA THR A 23 -29.99 -11.94 5.72
C THR A 23 -30.17 -11.38 4.31
N LEU A 24 -30.22 -10.05 4.13
CA LEU A 24 -30.42 -9.45 2.80
C LEU A 24 -29.10 -9.01 2.14
N THR A 25 -28.04 -8.76 2.91
CA THR A 25 -26.69 -8.51 2.38
C THR A 25 -25.97 -9.80 1.97
N LEU A 26 -26.35 -10.96 2.51
CA LEU A 26 -25.79 -12.26 2.11
C LEU A 26 -26.39 -12.83 0.81
N LEU A 27 -27.51 -12.28 0.31
CA LEU A 27 -28.16 -12.75 -0.92
C LEU A 27 -27.87 -11.90 -2.17
N LEU A 28 -27.18 -10.76 -2.04
CA LEU A 28 -26.81 -9.90 -3.17
C LEU A 28 -25.33 -9.99 -3.55
N ALA A 29 -24.52 -10.77 -2.83
CA ALA A 29 -23.13 -11.10 -3.16
C ALA A 29 -22.99 -12.39 -3.99
N LEU A 30 -24.10 -12.95 -4.49
CA LEU A 30 -24.12 -14.20 -5.27
C LEU A 30 -24.39 -14.02 -6.77
N ILE A 31 -24.42 -12.78 -7.27
CA ILE A 31 -24.62 -12.50 -8.68
C ILE A 31 -23.57 -11.48 -9.11
N ILE A 32 -22.67 -11.91 -10.00
CA ILE A 32 -21.49 -11.26 -10.57
C ILE A 32 -20.19 -11.85 -10.01
N THR A 33 -19.90 -13.09 -10.42
CA THR A 33 -18.52 -13.57 -10.57
C THR A 33 -18.21 -13.60 -12.07
N PRO A 34 -17.12 -12.97 -12.55
CA PRO A 34 -16.59 -13.30 -13.86
C PRO A 34 -16.03 -14.73 -13.80
N THR A 35 -16.37 -15.53 -14.80
CA THR A 35 -15.82 -16.89 -14.99
C THR A 35 -14.29 -16.83 -15.03
N PRO A 36 -13.56 -17.62 -14.21
CA PRO A 36 -12.12 -17.73 -14.36
C PRO A 36 -11.84 -18.62 -15.58
N SER A 37 -11.17 -18.06 -16.58
CA SER A 37 -10.43 -18.85 -17.56
C SER A 37 -9.40 -19.70 -16.80
N HIS A 38 -9.27 -20.97 -17.18
CA HIS A 38 -8.23 -21.87 -16.67
C HIS A 38 -6.86 -21.19 -16.70
N ALA A 39 -6.35 -20.85 -15.52
CA ALA A 39 -4.93 -20.72 -15.24
C ALA A 39 -4.60 -21.87 -14.29
N ASP A 40 -3.66 -22.72 -14.70
CA ASP A 40 -3.10 -23.77 -13.84
C ASP A 40 -2.57 -23.12 -12.56
N SER A 41 -3.27 -23.31 -11.44
CA SER A 41 -2.70 -23.06 -10.13
C SER A 41 -1.81 -24.25 -9.80
N SER A 42 -0.51 -24.12 -10.07
CA SER A 42 0.49 -25.01 -9.49
C SER A 42 0.40 -24.88 -7.96
N SER A 43 -0.01 -25.96 -7.29
CA SER A 43 0.14 -26.09 -5.84
C SER A 43 1.60 -25.84 -5.48
N PRO A 44 1.90 -25.18 -4.33
CA PRO A 44 3.26 -25.17 -3.79
C PRO A 44 3.79 -26.61 -3.74
N ASN A 45 5.05 -26.80 -4.12
CA ASN A 45 5.71 -28.10 -4.09
C ASN A 45 5.84 -28.58 -2.63
N GLU A 46 4.84 -29.29 -2.12
CA GLU A 46 4.93 -29.92 -0.80
C GLU A 46 5.81 -31.16 -0.90
N CYS A 47 7.04 -31.03 -0.40
CA CYS A 47 7.89 -32.18 -0.13
C CYS A 47 7.16 -33.18 0.77
N ALA A 48 7.24 -34.47 0.45
CA ALA A 48 6.66 -35.50 1.30
C ALA A 48 7.18 -35.35 2.74
N LYS A 49 6.27 -35.33 3.72
CA LYS A 49 6.67 -35.36 5.13
C LYS A 49 7.38 -36.68 5.39
N SER A 50 8.61 -36.59 5.87
CA SER A 50 9.41 -37.74 6.30
C SER A 50 8.54 -38.59 7.22
N ILE A 51 8.22 -39.81 6.81
CA ILE A 51 7.57 -40.80 7.67
C ILE A 51 8.63 -41.19 8.70
N GLU A 52 8.56 -40.60 9.89
CA GLU A 52 9.14 -41.23 11.08
C GLU A 52 8.45 -42.59 11.19
N SER A 53 9.21 -43.66 10.97
CA SER A 53 8.72 -45.01 11.20
C SER A 53 8.35 -45.14 12.68
N ASP A 54 7.05 -45.16 12.96
CA ASP A 54 6.47 -45.48 14.25
C ASP A 54 6.86 -46.93 14.61
N ASN A 55 7.95 -47.06 15.37
CA ASN A 55 8.40 -48.35 15.92
C ASN A 55 7.61 -48.65 17.20
N THR A 56 6.30 -48.86 17.07
CA THR A 56 5.51 -49.57 18.09
C THR A 56 5.43 -51.05 17.73
N VAL A 57 6.35 -51.84 18.28
CA VAL A 57 6.24 -53.31 18.30
C VAL A 57 5.35 -53.70 19.47
N GLU A 58 4.11 -54.09 19.20
CA GLU A 58 3.34 -54.95 20.12
C GLU A 58 3.76 -56.42 19.94
N PRO A 59 3.90 -57.23 21.01
CA PRO A 59 4.33 -58.61 20.89
C PRO A 59 3.13 -59.56 20.78
N GLY A 60 3.15 -60.39 19.74
CA GLY A 60 2.54 -61.73 19.73
C GLY A 60 1.44 -61.94 18.69
N LEU A 61 1.69 -62.76 17.67
CA LEU A 61 1.47 -64.22 17.70
C LEU A 61 1.96 -64.83 16.38
N SER A 62 2.33 -66.10 16.45
CA SER A 62 3.15 -66.89 15.53
C SER A 62 2.58 -67.21 14.14
N ASP A 63 3.54 -67.47 13.23
CA ASP A 63 3.54 -68.53 12.20
C ASP A 63 2.94 -68.20 10.82
N LYS A 64 3.81 -67.85 9.86
CA LYS A 64 4.21 -68.77 8.77
C LYS A 64 5.28 -68.15 7.86
N SER A 65 6.20 -69.01 7.48
CA SER A 65 7.33 -68.82 6.57
C SER A 65 6.97 -68.18 5.22
N GLU A 66 7.58 -67.05 4.92
CA GLU A 66 8.27 -66.82 3.65
C GLU A 66 9.63 -66.20 4.00
N ASP A 67 10.70 -66.91 3.69
CA ASP A 67 12.07 -66.36 3.68
C ASP A 67 12.11 -65.25 2.63
N THR A 68 11.70 -64.05 3.03
CA THR A 68 12.08 -62.83 2.34
C THR A 68 13.54 -62.59 2.69
N VAL A 69 14.43 -63.17 1.87
CA VAL A 69 15.80 -62.70 1.77
C VAL A 69 15.72 -61.18 1.62
N PRO A 70 16.33 -60.37 2.51
CA PRO A 70 16.43 -58.94 2.26
C PRO A 70 17.11 -58.81 0.91
N VAL A 71 16.37 -58.37 -0.10
CA VAL A 71 16.99 -57.99 -1.38
C VAL A 71 17.97 -56.89 -0.99
N PRO A 72 19.29 -57.08 -1.14
CA PRO A 72 20.19 -55.96 -0.98
C PRO A 72 19.73 -54.95 -2.03
N ILE A 73 19.24 -53.79 -1.59
CA ILE A 73 19.17 -52.64 -2.48
C ILE A 73 20.61 -52.48 -2.94
N ALA A 74 20.88 -52.83 -4.21
CA ALA A 74 22.20 -52.66 -4.77
C ALA A 74 22.53 -51.18 -4.57
N MET A 75 23.59 -50.88 -3.80
CA MET A 75 24.04 -49.50 -3.63
C MET A 75 24.24 -48.94 -5.03
N GLY A 76 23.34 -48.04 -5.43
CA GLY A 76 23.50 -47.34 -6.69
C GLY A 76 24.81 -46.56 -6.67
N PRO A 77 25.38 -46.22 -7.83
CA PRO A 77 26.52 -45.31 -7.87
C PRO A 77 26.16 -44.01 -7.14
N TYR A 78 27.12 -43.44 -6.40
CA TYR A 78 26.97 -42.11 -5.84
C TYR A 78 26.64 -41.11 -6.95
N ILE A 79 25.65 -40.26 -6.69
CA ILE A 79 25.28 -39.16 -7.57
C ILE A 79 25.73 -37.83 -6.94
N SER A 80 25.91 -36.83 -7.78
CA SER A 80 26.25 -35.47 -7.37
C SER A 80 25.16 -34.52 -7.89
N PRO A 81 24.05 -34.40 -7.15
CA PRO A 81 22.94 -33.56 -7.54
C PRO A 81 23.31 -32.08 -7.35
N ILE A 82 22.78 -31.24 -8.22
CA ILE A 82 22.92 -29.79 -8.19
C ILE A 82 21.59 -29.15 -8.54
N VAL A 83 21.43 -27.87 -8.24
CA VAL A 83 20.35 -27.07 -8.82
C VAL A 83 20.91 -25.97 -9.70
N SER A 84 20.18 -25.65 -10.75
CA SER A 84 20.22 -24.36 -11.43
C SER A 84 18.94 -23.63 -11.08
N THR A 85 19.06 -22.38 -10.75
CA THR A 85 17.99 -21.62 -10.09
C THR A 85 17.85 -20.26 -10.76
N ARG A 86 16.74 -19.57 -10.49
CA ARG A 86 16.42 -18.26 -11.03
C ARG A 86 15.29 -17.65 -10.22
N VAL A 87 15.55 -16.49 -9.64
CA VAL A 87 14.47 -15.71 -9.00
C VAL A 87 13.34 -15.46 -9.99
N LYS A 88 12.11 -15.72 -9.56
CA LYS A 88 10.94 -15.57 -10.43
C LYS A 88 10.79 -14.13 -10.92
N ASP A 89 11.00 -13.19 -10.02
CA ASP A 89 10.97 -11.76 -10.28
C ASP A 89 12.30 -11.12 -9.90
N LYS A 90 12.88 -10.34 -10.82
CA LYS A 90 14.13 -9.63 -10.57
C LYS A 90 13.98 -8.44 -9.64
N ALA A 91 12.82 -7.78 -9.68
CA ALA A 91 12.45 -6.72 -8.74
C ALA A 91 11.12 -7.09 -8.09
N VAL A 92 11.12 -7.16 -6.75
CA VAL A 92 9.96 -7.55 -5.95
C VAL A 92 9.54 -6.39 -5.08
N ASP A 93 8.24 -6.11 -4.96
CA ASP A 93 7.77 -5.10 -4.02
C ASP A 93 7.94 -5.57 -2.58
N SER A 94 8.25 -4.64 -1.67
CA SER A 94 8.13 -4.94 -0.25
C SER A 94 6.78 -5.55 0.08
N GLU A 95 6.76 -6.46 1.06
CA GLU A 95 5.59 -7.23 1.49
C GLU A 95 5.04 -8.22 0.46
N SER A 96 5.70 -8.39 -0.70
CA SER A 96 5.41 -9.46 -1.66
C SER A 96 6.13 -10.78 -1.32
N PRO A 97 5.59 -11.93 -1.75
CA PRO A 97 6.25 -13.21 -1.55
C PRO A 97 7.56 -13.29 -2.35
N ILE A 98 8.58 -13.92 -1.77
CA ILE A 98 9.82 -14.26 -2.48
C ILE A 98 9.65 -15.68 -3.05
N ILE A 99 9.86 -15.83 -4.36
CA ILE A 99 9.71 -17.09 -5.09
C ILE A 99 10.93 -17.31 -5.98
N ASP A 100 11.39 -18.56 -6.00
CA ASP A 100 12.50 -19.02 -6.84
C ASP A 100 12.09 -20.20 -7.72
N GLU A 101 12.65 -20.27 -8.93
CA GLU A 101 12.47 -21.39 -9.86
C GLU A 101 13.69 -22.32 -9.79
N VAL A 102 13.53 -23.46 -9.11
CA VAL A 102 14.62 -24.40 -8.81
C VAL A 102 14.58 -25.57 -9.78
N THR A 103 15.64 -25.78 -10.55
CA THR A 103 15.75 -26.89 -11.52
C THR A 103 16.84 -27.87 -11.10
N SER A 104 16.47 -29.14 -10.89
CA SER A 104 17.43 -30.19 -10.54
C SER A 104 18.32 -30.58 -11.71
N ALA A 105 19.56 -30.96 -11.43
CA ALA A 105 20.45 -31.60 -12.37
C ALA A 105 21.44 -32.53 -11.66
N LEU A 106 22.28 -33.23 -12.44
CA LEU A 106 23.41 -34.01 -11.96
C LEU A 106 24.69 -33.45 -12.59
N LEU A 107 25.76 -33.31 -11.80
CA LEU A 107 27.09 -32.98 -12.35
C LEU A 107 27.57 -34.06 -13.33
N ASN A 108 27.26 -35.33 -13.02
CA ASN A 108 27.62 -36.49 -13.83
C ASN A 108 26.37 -37.02 -14.55
N SER A 109 26.07 -36.49 -15.74
CA SER A 109 24.87 -36.85 -16.51
C SER A 109 24.78 -38.32 -16.91
N ASP A 110 25.90 -39.03 -16.96
CA ASP A 110 25.99 -40.42 -17.43
C ASP A 110 25.38 -41.45 -16.46
N ILE A 111 25.22 -41.10 -15.18
CA ILE A 111 24.72 -42.00 -14.14
C ILE A 111 23.18 -42.05 -14.14
N GLY A 112 22.53 -40.99 -14.65
CA GLY A 112 21.07 -40.84 -14.61
C GLY A 112 20.53 -40.63 -13.18
N TRP A 113 19.33 -40.08 -13.07
CA TRP A 113 18.64 -39.97 -11.79
C TRP A 113 18.12 -41.35 -11.36
N PRO A 114 18.45 -41.87 -10.17
CA PRO A 114 17.99 -43.19 -9.74
C PRO A 114 16.46 -43.31 -9.70
N VAL A 115 15.94 -44.43 -10.20
CA VAL A 115 14.49 -44.66 -10.30
C VAL A 115 13.86 -44.69 -8.92
N GLY A 116 12.82 -43.87 -8.71
CA GLY A 116 12.07 -43.82 -7.44
C GLY A 116 12.80 -43.06 -6.32
N LEU A 117 13.95 -42.44 -6.62
CA LEU A 117 14.65 -41.58 -5.67
C LEU A 117 14.04 -40.18 -5.68
N GLU A 118 13.56 -39.73 -4.52
CA GLU A 118 13.24 -38.33 -4.27
C GLU A 118 14.42 -37.67 -3.53
N LEU A 119 14.85 -36.50 -4.00
CA LEU A 119 15.82 -35.65 -3.31
C LEU A 119 15.21 -34.31 -2.95
N ARG A 120 15.57 -33.81 -1.78
CA ARG A 120 15.16 -32.51 -1.24
C ARG A 120 16.33 -31.52 -1.30
N ALA A 121 16.13 -30.38 -1.92
CA ALA A 121 17.00 -29.22 -1.78
C ALA A 121 16.45 -28.28 -0.71
N SER A 122 17.33 -27.74 0.13
CA SER A 122 17.04 -26.69 1.12
C SER A 122 17.55 -25.36 0.60
N GLY A 123 16.72 -24.33 0.64
CA GLY A 123 17.03 -22.97 0.21
C GLY A 123 17.19 -22.05 1.42
N TYR A 124 18.15 -21.15 1.35
CA TYR A 124 18.47 -20.15 2.35
C TYR A 124 18.44 -18.78 1.68
N TYR A 125 17.42 -17.98 1.98
CA TYR A 125 17.28 -16.64 1.41
C TYR A 125 17.89 -15.60 2.32
N PHE A 126 18.78 -14.79 1.77
CA PHE A 126 19.43 -13.67 2.44
C PHE A 126 18.82 -12.37 1.91
N GLU A 127 18.73 -11.37 2.77
CA GLU A 127 18.11 -10.07 2.50
C GLU A 127 18.91 -8.98 3.22
N GLY A 128 18.83 -7.74 2.75
CA GLY A 128 19.51 -6.58 3.34
C GLY A 128 20.93 -6.43 2.82
N ILE A 129 21.18 -6.93 1.61
CA ILE A 129 22.48 -6.87 0.96
C ILE A 129 22.58 -5.51 0.27
N GLU A 130 23.53 -4.68 0.70
CA GLU A 130 23.75 -3.35 0.13
C GLU A 130 24.24 -3.42 -1.32
N SER A 131 23.91 -2.40 -2.12
CA SER A 131 24.35 -2.23 -3.51
C SER A 131 25.86 -2.43 -3.73
N ASN A 132 26.70 -1.97 -2.78
CA ASN A 132 28.15 -2.11 -2.83
C ASN A 132 28.66 -3.55 -2.68
N ASN A 133 27.81 -4.46 -2.19
CA ASN A 133 28.15 -5.87 -2.01
C ASN A 133 27.70 -6.73 -3.21
N LEU A 134 26.99 -6.16 -4.19
CA LEU A 134 26.75 -6.83 -5.48
C LEU A 134 28.10 -7.23 -6.11
N GLY A 135 28.20 -8.48 -6.56
CA GLY A 135 29.45 -9.06 -7.11
C GLY A 135 30.38 -9.68 -6.07
N THR A 136 30.06 -9.61 -4.77
CA THR A 136 30.82 -10.29 -3.71
C THR A 136 30.41 -11.77 -3.65
N ILE A 137 30.77 -12.51 -4.69
CA ILE A 137 30.47 -13.95 -4.79
C ILE A 137 31.32 -14.70 -3.76
N ILE A 138 30.66 -15.47 -2.90
CA ILE A 138 31.32 -16.35 -1.94
C ILE A 138 30.91 -17.78 -2.29
N SER A 139 31.87 -18.59 -2.72
CA SER A 139 31.62 -20.00 -3.06
C SER A 139 31.97 -20.93 -1.89
N PRO A 140 31.30 -22.09 -1.78
CA PRO A 140 31.70 -23.14 -0.85
C PRO A 140 33.11 -23.66 -1.17
N GLU A 141 33.89 -23.95 -0.12
CA GLU A 141 35.19 -24.60 -0.26
C GLU A 141 35.04 -26.09 -0.61
N THR A 142 36.10 -26.69 -1.13
CA THR A 142 36.05 -28.11 -1.53
C THR A 142 35.84 -29.00 -0.30
N GLY A 143 34.66 -29.64 -0.24
CA GLY A 143 34.30 -30.55 0.85
C GLY A 143 33.77 -29.85 2.10
N GLU A 144 33.55 -28.54 2.05
CA GLU A 144 32.83 -27.79 3.07
C GLU A 144 31.40 -28.32 3.20
N SER A 145 30.92 -28.51 4.43
CA SER A 145 29.51 -28.85 4.66
C SER A 145 28.63 -27.62 4.46
N THR A 146 27.35 -27.82 4.17
CA THR A 146 26.40 -26.68 4.05
C THR A 146 26.37 -25.86 5.34
N SER A 147 26.40 -26.53 6.51
CA SER A 147 26.41 -25.84 7.81
C SER A 147 27.67 -25.01 8.04
N ASP A 148 28.84 -25.48 7.61
CA ASP A 148 30.09 -24.73 7.75
C ASP A 148 30.10 -23.52 6.81
N PHE A 149 29.61 -23.70 5.58
CA PHE A 149 29.47 -22.61 4.62
C PHE A 149 28.54 -21.50 5.14
N LEU A 150 27.35 -21.86 5.63
CA LEU A 150 26.42 -20.91 6.24
C LEU A 150 27.00 -20.23 7.48
N ALA A 151 27.78 -20.94 8.30
CA ALA A 151 28.47 -20.36 9.45
C ALA A 151 29.53 -19.35 9.02
N ARG A 152 30.24 -19.60 7.91
CA ARG A 152 31.20 -18.66 7.32
C ARG A 152 30.53 -17.41 6.76
N LEU A 153 29.40 -17.56 6.05
CA LEU A 153 28.57 -16.42 5.63
C LEU A 153 28.11 -15.57 6.83
N ALA A 154 27.72 -16.22 7.93
CA ALA A 154 27.29 -15.53 9.15
C ALA A 154 28.44 -14.72 9.81
N ILE A 155 29.69 -15.17 9.70
CA ILE A 155 30.87 -14.40 10.17
C ILE A 155 31.04 -13.11 9.35
N GLU A 156 30.73 -13.16 8.06
CA GLU A 156 30.71 -11.98 7.17
C GLU A 156 29.45 -11.11 7.35
N GLY A 157 28.54 -11.48 8.28
CA GLY A 157 27.33 -10.74 8.59
C GLY A 157 26.08 -11.19 7.82
N TYR A 158 26.20 -12.19 6.94
CA TYR A 158 25.09 -12.72 6.16
C TYR A 158 24.40 -13.86 6.89
N VAL A 159 23.17 -13.62 7.35
CA VAL A 159 22.31 -14.63 7.98
C VAL A 159 21.03 -14.81 7.19
N PRO A 160 20.52 -16.05 7.00
CA PRO A 160 19.28 -16.27 6.29
C PRO A 160 18.10 -15.54 6.95
N ALA A 161 17.35 -14.78 6.16
CA ALA A 161 16.11 -14.13 6.56
C ALA A 161 14.90 -15.06 6.38
N ALA A 162 14.98 -16.00 5.43
CA ALA A 162 13.94 -16.96 5.11
C ALA A 162 14.52 -18.25 4.52
N TYR A 163 13.64 -19.23 4.30
CA TYR A 163 14.02 -20.58 3.88
C TYR A 163 13.10 -21.11 2.79
N GLY A 164 13.60 -22.01 1.95
CA GLY A 164 12.85 -22.68 0.89
C GLY A 164 13.06 -24.17 0.93
N GLU A 165 12.13 -24.93 0.33
CA GLU A 165 12.31 -26.35 0.07
C GLU A 165 11.86 -26.67 -1.35
N ALA A 166 12.63 -27.53 -2.02
CA ALA A 166 12.35 -28.00 -3.37
C ALA A 166 12.59 -29.50 -3.44
N CYS A 167 11.60 -30.27 -3.88
CA CYS A 167 11.70 -31.73 -4.01
C CYS A 167 11.66 -32.18 -5.46
N PHE A 168 12.52 -33.14 -5.78
CA PHE A 168 12.77 -33.62 -7.13
C PHE A 168 12.76 -35.14 -7.21
N THR A 169 12.17 -35.68 -8.26
CA THR A 169 12.12 -37.12 -8.55
C THR A 169 12.84 -37.48 -9.86
N SER A 170 13.37 -36.47 -10.56
CA SER A 170 14.12 -36.62 -11.81
C SER A 170 15.07 -35.44 -12.01
N ALA A 171 16.05 -35.59 -12.89
CA ALA A 171 16.89 -34.49 -13.36
C ALA A 171 16.15 -33.66 -14.43
N GLY A 172 16.40 -32.35 -14.46
CA GLY A 172 15.73 -31.40 -15.35
C GLY A 172 14.31 -31.04 -14.91
N GLN A 173 13.91 -31.43 -13.69
CA GLN A 173 12.63 -31.04 -13.12
C GLN A 173 12.75 -29.65 -12.51
N THR A 174 11.87 -28.74 -12.91
CA THR A 174 11.74 -27.39 -12.35
C THR A 174 10.57 -27.32 -11.37
N VAL A 175 10.77 -26.67 -10.23
CA VAL A 175 9.74 -26.44 -9.21
C VAL A 175 9.82 -25.01 -8.70
N GLU A 176 8.66 -24.42 -8.38
CA GLU A 176 8.64 -23.12 -7.69
C GLU A 176 8.76 -23.33 -6.18
N ALA A 177 9.69 -22.63 -5.56
CA ALA A 177 9.89 -22.61 -4.11
C ALA A 177 9.56 -21.22 -3.56
N GLN A 178 8.55 -21.15 -2.70
CA GLN A 178 8.21 -19.93 -1.97
C GLN A 178 8.99 -19.86 -0.65
N ALA A 179 9.51 -18.69 -0.33
CA ALA A 179 10.16 -18.43 0.95
C ALA A 179 9.20 -18.59 2.14
N MET A 180 9.69 -19.25 3.18
CA MET A 180 9.04 -19.52 4.45
C MET A 180 9.85 -18.93 5.60
N THR A 181 9.17 -18.58 6.68
CA THR A 181 9.83 -18.00 7.88
C THR A 181 10.70 -18.99 8.65
N GLU A 182 10.47 -20.30 8.47
CA GLU A 182 11.21 -21.39 9.10
C GLU A 182 11.49 -22.47 8.06
N LEU A 183 12.65 -23.14 8.15
CA LEU A 183 13.02 -24.23 7.27
C LEU A 183 12.08 -25.44 7.47
N GLY A 184 11.39 -25.86 6.40
CA GLY A 184 10.33 -26.88 6.47
C GLY A 184 9.03 -26.39 7.15
N GLY A 185 8.93 -25.09 7.43
CA GLY A 185 7.73 -24.46 7.96
C GLY A 185 6.69 -24.17 6.87
N THR A 186 5.47 -23.82 7.29
CA THR A 186 4.36 -23.52 6.39
C THR A 186 3.95 -22.05 6.38
N LYS A 187 4.59 -21.22 7.20
CA LYS A 187 4.27 -19.79 7.30
C LYS A 187 5.09 -19.04 6.25
N PRO A 188 4.43 -18.42 5.24
CA PRO A 188 5.09 -17.64 4.21
C PRO A 188 5.92 -16.51 4.79
N TYR A 189 7.06 -16.27 4.15
CA TYR A 189 7.85 -15.08 4.33
C TYR A 189 7.56 -14.08 3.20
N PHE A 190 7.60 -12.80 3.54
CA PHE A 190 7.37 -11.69 2.63
C PHE A 190 8.55 -10.72 2.74
N ALA A 191 8.93 -10.12 1.61
CA ALA A 191 10.02 -9.16 1.52
C ALA A 191 9.84 -8.00 2.52
N ARG A 192 10.91 -7.53 3.15
CA ARG A 192 10.84 -6.41 4.10
C ARG A 192 10.91 -5.07 3.38
N LYS A 193 10.39 -4.02 4.00
CA LYS A 193 10.34 -2.65 3.46
C LYS A 193 11.71 -2.07 3.06
N TYR A 194 12.79 -2.55 3.66
CA TYR A 194 14.16 -2.08 3.41
C TYR A 194 15.09 -3.27 3.13
N GLY A 195 14.61 -4.20 2.31
CA GLY A 195 15.35 -5.42 1.99
C GLY A 195 16.53 -5.23 1.03
N ASP A 196 16.62 -4.08 0.36
CA ASP A 196 17.62 -3.75 -0.68
C ASP A 196 17.78 -4.89 -1.69
N PHE A 197 18.88 -5.64 -1.66
CA PHE A 197 19.03 -6.86 -2.45
C PHE A 197 18.90 -8.12 -1.60
N GLY A 198 18.36 -9.18 -2.21
CA GLY A 198 18.31 -10.50 -1.64
C GLY A 198 18.81 -11.58 -2.60
N THR A 199 19.31 -12.68 -2.06
CA THR A 199 19.90 -13.78 -2.83
C THR A 199 19.62 -15.13 -2.18
N TRP A 200 19.48 -16.17 -2.99
CA TRP A 200 19.32 -17.55 -2.54
C TRP A 200 20.65 -18.31 -2.51
N VAL A 201 20.81 -19.15 -1.49
CA VAL A 201 21.76 -20.27 -1.48
C VAL A 201 20.97 -21.56 -1.37
N TRP A 202 21.21 -22.49 -2.30
CA TRP A 202 20.56 -23.79 -2.33
C TRP A 202 21.52 -24.91 -1.99
N ALA A 203 21.03 -25.95 -1.32
CA ALA A 203 21.83 -27.10 -0.95
C ALA A 203 21.09 -28.43 -1.05
N PHE A 204 21.77 -29.46 -1.52
CA PHE A 204 21.43 -30.84 -1.26
C PHE A 204 22.22 -31.30 -0.04
N GLU A 205 21.62 -31.17 1.14
CA GLU A 205 22.21 -31.63 2.40
C GLU A 205 21.95 -33.12 2.58
N ARG A 206 23.01 -33.92 2.69
CA ARG A 206 22.90 -35.37 2.86
C ARG A 206 22.13 -35.70 4.13
N SER A 207 22.46 -35.05 5.24
CA SER A 207 21.82 -35.28 6.55
C SER A 207 20.31 -34.99 6.56
N ARG A 208 19.82 -34.17 5.62
CA ARG A 208 18.40 -33.79 5.49
C ARG A 208 17.62 -34.68 4.51
N GLN A 209 18.27 -35.65 3.87
CA GLN A 209 17.59 -36.62 3.02
C GLN A 209 16.97 -37.77 3.81
N SER A 210 16.02 -38.48 3.19
CA SER A 210 15.55 -39.77 3.71
C SER A 210 16.69 -40.78 3.84
N ALA A 211 16.58 -41.74 4.77
CA ALA A 211 17.63 -42.73 5.00
C ALA A 211 18.07 -43.46 3.71
N GLY A 212 17.13 -43.80 2.83
CA GLY A 212 17.45 -44.42 1.54
C GLY A 212 18.14 -43.46 0.56
N ALA A 213 17.77 -42.19 0.55
CA ALA A 213 18.41 -41.19 -0.31
C ALA A 213 19.84 -40.84 0.16
N GLN A 214 20.13 -40.93 1.46
CA GLN A 214 21.47 -40.71 2.01
C GLN A 214 22.53 -41.69 1.48
N GLU A 215 22.11 -42.87 1.01
CA GLU A 215 23.01 -43.87 0.43
C GLU A 215 23.51 -43.47 -0.96
N TYR A 216 22.78 -42.61 -1.67
CA TYR A 216 23.13 -42.13 -3.02
C TYR A 216 24.00 -40.87 -3.01
N LEU A 217 24.13 -40.20 -1.86
CA LEU A 217 24.91 -38.97 -1.73
C LEU A 217 26.19 -39.24 -0.95
N GLU A 218 27.34 -38.89 -1.54
CA GLU A 218 28.62 -38.98 -0.85
C GLU A 218 28.79 -37.84 0.17
N LYS A 219 28.36 -36.64 -0.22
CA LYS A 219 28.54 -35.38 0.51
C LYS A 219 27.43 -34.39 0.15
N ASP A 220 27.42 -33.26 0.84
CA ASP A 220 26.57 -32.14 0.49
C ASP A 220 26.98 -31.52 -0.85
N TRP A 221 26.03 -30.86 -1.49
CA TRP A 221 26.28 -29.85 -2.52
C TRP A 221 25.60 -28.55 -2.09
N THR A 222 26.25 -27.42 -2.34
CA THR A 222 25.76 -26.08 -2.01
C THR A 222 26.10 -25.12 -3.15
N SER A 223 25.18 -24.21 -3.50
CA SER A 223 25.44 -23.14 -4.48
C SER A 223 26.28 -22.02 -3.87
N SER A 224 26.81 -21.13 -4.72
CA SER A 224 27.47 -19.92 -4.26
C SER A 224 26.46 -18.92 -3.71
N PHE A 225 26.92 -18.09 -2.77
CA PHE A 225 26.23 -16.87 -2.36
C PHE A 225 26.44 -15.76 -3.39
N MET A 226 25.41 -14.94 -3.63
CA MET A 226 25.42 -13.82 -4.58
C MET A 226 25.59 -14.23 -6.05
N ASP A 227 25.05 -15.38 -6.43
CA ASP A 227 24.90 -15.73 -7.85
C ASP A 227 23.91 -14.78 -8.54
N ASP A 228 24.18 -14.38 -9.78
CA ASP A 228 23.39 -13.38 -10.49
C ASP A 228 21.97 -13.87 -10.75
N ALA A 229 21.78 -15.15 -11.11
CA ALA A 229 20.45 -15.71 -11.35
C ALA A 229 19.59 -15.76 -10.08
N GLU A 230 20.24 -15.87 -8.91
CA GLU A 230 19.62 -16.00 -7.58
C GLU A 230 19.28 -14.70 -6.88
N THR A 231 19.67 -13.58 -7.48
CA THR A 231 19.63 -12.29 -6.81
C THR A 231 18.51 -11.43 -7.36
N ASN A 232 17.67 -10.90 -6.47
CA ASN A 232 16.60 -9.94 -6.77
C ASN A 232 16.81 -8.64 -5.96
N SER A 233 16.21 -7.56 -6.43
CA SER A 233 16.01 -6.35 -5.64
C SER A 233 14.65 -6.38 -4.95
N ILE A 234 14.54 -5.66 -3.84
CA ILE A 234 13.33 -5.46 -3.06
C ILE A 234 13.03 -3.97 -3.06
N ARG A 235 11.98 -3.58 -3.77
CA ARG A 235 11.60 -2.18 -3.96
C ARG A 235 11.05 -1.61 -2.66
N ALA A 236 11.69 -0.54 -2.21
CA ALA A 236 11.29 0.16 -1.01
C ALA A 236 9.99 0.94 -1.24
N PRO A 237 9.02 0.86 -0.31
CA PRO A 237 7.83 1.69 -0.37
C PRO A 237 8.20 3.13 0.01
N ILE A 238 7.74 4.08 -0.79
CA ILE A 238 7.97 5.50 -0.56
C ILE A 238 6.76 6.12 0.12
N GLU A 239 7.01 6.89 1.18
CA GLU A 239 6.00 7.65 1.90
C GLU A 239 6.17 9.14 1.59
N VAL A 240 5.05 9.79 1.26
CA VAL A 240 4.99 11.21 0.89
C VAL A 240 3.94 11.87 1.76
N THR A 241 4.28 13.03 2.30
CA THR A 241 3.36 13.93 3.01
C THR A 241 3.56 15.32 2.46
N SER A 242 2.48 16.09 2.37
CA SER A 242 2.50 17.42 1.79
C SER A 242 1.49 18.33 2.50
N GLU A 243 1.77 19.63 2.57
CA GLU A 243 0.94 20.60 3.30
C GLU A 243 1.17 22.01 2.75
N VAL A 244 0.10 22.58 2.18
CA VAL A 244 0.10 23.97 1.71
C VAL A 244 0.11 24.95 2.87
N SER A 245 0.81 26.08 2.70
CA SER A 245 0.90 27.09 3.76
C SER A 245 -0.42 27.82 4.02
N GLU A 246 -1.22 28.00 2.97
CA GLU A 246 -2.50 28.70 2.99
C GLU A 246 -3.48 27.94 2.12
N HIS A 247 -4.71 27.74 2.61
CA HIS A 247 -5.74 26.98 1.88
C HIS A 247 -6.70 27.90 1.10
N ILE A 248 -6.69 29.20 1.37
CA ILE A 248 -7.47 30.20 0.65
C ILE A 248 -6.59 31.44 0.46
N VAL A 249 -6.45 31.91 -0.78
CA VAL A 249 -5.69 33.12 -1.13
C VAL A 249 -6.37 33.89 -2.26
N GLU A 250 -5.91 35.10 -2.56
CA GLU A 250 -6.39 35.89 -3.69
C GLU A 250 -5.55 35.65 -4.96
N VAL A 251 -6.13 35.94 -6.12
CA VAL A 251 -5.39 36.00 -7.39
C VAL A 251 -4.18 36.92 -7.25
N GLY A 252 -3.02 36.46 -7.72
CA GLY A 252 -1.74 37.15 -7.60
C GLY A 252 -0.89 36.70 -6.40
N ALA A 253 -1.44 35.92 -5.47
CA ALA A 253 -0.69 35.35 -4.37
C ALA A 253 0.33 34.29 -4.83
N SER A 254 1.44 34.18 -4.08
CA SER A 254 2.38 33.08 -4.22
C SER A 254 1.84 31.84 -3.51
N LEU A 255 1.84 30.70 -4.20
CA LEU A 255 1.43 29.42 -3.63
C LEU A 255 2.66 28.68 -3.10
N ASN A 256 2.58 28.19 -1.86
CA ASN A 256 3.66 27.48 -1.20
C ASN A 256 3.18 26.16 -0.60
N ASP A 257 4.10 25.20 -0.58
CA ASP A 257 3.88 23.84 -0.09
C ASP A 257 5.17 23.31 0.56
N THR A 258 5.02 22.39 1.50
CA THR A 258 6.10 21.65 2.14
C THR A 258 5.88 20.16 2.00
N ILE A 259 6.64 19.54 1.11
CA ILE A 259 6.55 18.10 0.83
C ILE A 259 7.66 17.37 1.58
N THR A 260 7.35 16.37 2.39
CA THR A 260 8.33 15.49 3.03
C THR A 260 8.22 14.08 2.47
N VAL A 261 9.34 13.55 2.00
CA VAL A 261 9.47 12.25 1.36
C VAL A 261 10.42 11.36 2.15
N SER A 262 10.05 10.11 2.34
CA SER A 262 10.88 9.10 3.01
C SER A 262 10.70 7.72 2.39
N GLY A 263 11.62 6.79 2.70
CA GLY A 263 11.54 5.40 2.28
C GLY A 263 12.50 5.01 1.16
N PHE A 264 13.13 5.96 0.46
CA PHE A 264 14.18 5.64 -0.51
C PHE A 264 15.37 4.96 0.18
N PRO A 265 16.08 4.03 -0.50
CA PRO A 265 17.41 3.59 -0.07
C PRO A 265 18.34 4.78 0.22
N GLU A 266 19.28 4.63 1.17
CA GLU A 266 20.14 5.74 1.61
C GLU A 266 21.02 6.30 0.47
N ASP A 267 21.46 5.42 -0.43
CA ASP A 267 22.28 5.76 -1.61
C ASP A 267 21.45 6.04 -2.87
N HIS A 268 20.11 6.15 -2.76
CA HIS A 268 19.24 6.29 -3.92
C HIS A 268 19.55 7.54 -4.74
N GLY A 269 19.54 7.40 -6.07
CA GLY A 269 19.93 8.41 -7.05
C GLY A 269 21.43 8.43 -7.35
N THR A 270 22.23 7.60 -6.67
CA THR A 270 23.67 7.42 -6.96
C THR A 270 24.02 6.03 -7.48
N PHE A 271 23.14 5.04 -7.29
CA PHE A 271 23.35 3.70 -7.83
C PHE A 271 23.24 3.73 -9.36
N ALA A 272 24.36 3.44 -10.02
CA ALA A 272 24.48 3.48 -11.48
C ALA A 272 23.94 2.23 -12.18
N GLY A 273 23.33 1.31 -11.43
CA GLY A 273 22.91 0.00 -11.92
C GLY A 273 24.01 -1.04 -11.86
N ASN A 274 23.62 -2.30 -12.08
CA ASN A 274 24.54 -3.42 -12.21
C ASN A 274 24.08 -4.33 -13.36
N GLY A 275 24.76 -4.21 -14.50
CA GLY A 275 24.43 -4.97 -15.71
C GLY A 275 24.72 -6.47 -15.62
N GLU A 276 25.60 -6.92 -14.72
CA GLU A 276 25.86 -8.35 -14.49
C GLU A 276 24.67 -9.00 -13.78
N TYR A 277 24.09 -8.31 -12.80
CA TYR A 277 22.92 -8.80 -12.05
C TYR A 277 21.58 -8.46 -12.71
N GLY A 278 21.60 -7.58 -13.73
CA GLY A 278 20.42 -7.16 -14.48
C GLY A 278 19.62 -6.01 -13.84
N PHE A 279 20.25 -5.23 -12.94
CA PHE A 279 19.61 -4.08 -12.28
C PHE A 279 19.92 -2.77 -13.00
N GLY A 280 18.89 -1.98 -13.27
CA GLY A 280 18.99 -0.63 -13.79
C GLY A 280 19.58 0.36 -12.78
N ALA A 281 20.01 1.52 -13.28
CA ALA A 281 20.32 2.65 -12.42
C ALA A 281 19.04 3.18 -11.77
N ASP A 282 19.18 3.79 -10.59
CA ASP A 282 18.06 4.49 -9.95
C ASP A 282 17.50 5.56 -10.88
N GLU A 283 16.19 5.81 -10.81
CA GLU A 283 15.61 7.00 -11.42
C GLU A 283 15.98 8.22 -10.56
N PRO A 284 16.85 9.13 -11.06
CA PRO A 284 17.38 10.21 -10.23
C PRO A 284 16.33 11.27 -9.87
N TYR A 285 15.21 11.35 -10.59
CA TYR A 285 14.23 12.41 -10.42
C TYR A 285 12.81 11.92 -10.11
N ALA A 286 12.21 12.57 -9.12
CA ALA A 286 10.78 12.64 -8.92
C ALA A 286 10.24 13.94 -9.54
N GLN A 287 8.92 14.08 -9.58
CA GLN A 287 8.24 15.22 -10.18
C GLN A 287 7.31 15.88 -9.19
N ILE A 288 7.38 17.21 -9.10
CA ILE A 288 6.35 18.04 -8.48
C ILE A 288 5.59 18.72 -9.60
N SER A 289 4.27 18.58 -9.62
CA SER A 289 3.38 19.24 -10.56
C SER A 289 2.37 20.10 -9.82
N VAL A 290 1.93 21.19 -10.44
CA VAL A 290 0.83 22.01 -9.93
C VAL A 290 -0.27 22.03 -10.96
N TRP A 291 -1.45 21.63 -10.54
CA TRP A 291 -2.66 21.56 -11.36
C TRP A 291 -3.63 22.64 -10.94
N TRP A 292 -4.30 23.24 -11.92
CA TRP A 292 -5.42 24.13 -11.69
C TRP A 292 -6.72 23.42 -12.03
N ALA A 293 -7.77 23.64 -11.23
CA ALA A 293 -9.13 23.21 -11.53
C ALA A 293 -10.16 24.30 -11.24
N GLY A 294 -11.05 24.61 -12.18
CA GLY A 294 -12.03 25.69 -12.01
C GLY A 294 -12.86 26.00 -13.24
N ASP A 295 -13.81 26.91 -13.11
CA ASP A 295 -14.52 27.50 -14.25
C ASP A 295 -13.72 28.71 -14.73
N PRO A 296 -13.17 28.75 -15.95
CA PRO A 296 -12.35 29.89 -16.37
C PRO A 296 -13.15 31.19 -16.58
N ASP A 297 -14.49 31.14 -16.63
CA ASP A 297 -15.32 32.32 -16.90
C ASP A 297 -16.06 32.85 -15.66
N ASN A 298 -16.28 32.01 -14.64
CA ASN A 298 -17.18 32.35 -13.52
C ASN A 298 -16.75 31.75 -12.18
N PRO A 299 -16.20 32.54 -11.23
CA PRO A 299 -15.73 32.03 -9.94
C PRO A 299 -16.82 31.40 -9.09
N ALA A 300 -18.09 31.77 -9.28
CA ALA A 300 -19.21 31.17 -8.55
C ALA A 300 -19.40 29.67 -8.85
N ASN A 301 -18.80 29.19 -9.96
CA ASN A 301 -18.89 27.80 -10.37
C ASN A 301 -17.69 26.94 -9.92
N ASP A 302 -16.62 27.50 -9.36
CA ASP A 302 -15.40 26.73 -9.04
C ASP A 302 -15.62 25.58 -8.06
N ALA A 303 -16.64 25.68 -7.20
CA ALA A 303 -17.01 24.62 -6.28
C ALA A 303 -17.38 23.30 -7.01
N MET A 304 -17.81 23.36 -8.28
CA MET A 304 -18.11 22.15 -9.06
C MET A 304 -16.87 21.43 -9.59
N TYR A 305 -15.70 22.08 -9.50
CA TYR A 305 -14.40 21.56 -9.92
C TYR A 305 -13.45 21.38 -8.73
N GLU A 306 -13.98 21.28 -7.51
CA GLU A 306 -13.17 20.87 -6.36
C GLU A 306 -12.46 19.54 -6.68
N PRO A 307 -11.13 19.46 -6.49
CA PRO A 307 -10.34 18.27 -6.78
C PRO A 307 -10.96 17.03 -6.13
N SER A 308 -11.18 15.99 -6.93
CA SER A 308 -11.83 14.76 -6.50
C SER A 308 -11.22 13.54 -7.19
N GLY A 309 -11.06 12.44 -6.43
CA GLY A 309 -10.35 11.27 -6.88
C GLY A 309 -8.83 11.43 -6.77
N SER A 310 -8.13 10.32 -6.54
CA SER A 310 -6.69 10.35 -6.29
C SER A 310 -5.82 10.55 -7.53
N GLY A 311 -6.34 10.24 -8.72
CA GLY A 311 -5.61 10.35 -9.98
C GLY A 311 -5.59 11.78 -10.51
N ILE A 312 -4.48 12.16 -11.15
CA ILE A 312 -4.39 13.42 -11.89
C ILE A 312 -5.46 13.48 -13.00
N PRO A 313 -6.11 14.64 -13.22
CA PRO A 313 -7.12 14.80 -14.26
C PRO A 313 -6.48 14.80 -15.65
N GLU A 314 -7.28 14.50 -16.68
CA GLU A 314 -6.90 14.83 -18.06
C GLU A 314 -7.02 16.34 -18.26
N GLU A 315 -6.07 16.95 -18.99
CA GLU A 315 -6.15 18.38 -19.31
C GLU A 315 -7.39 18.68 -20.17
N ASP A 316 -8.20 19.62 -19.72
CA ASP A 316 -9.38 20.10 -20.42
C ASP A 316 -9.61 21.60 -20.15
N ARG A 317 -10.81 22.11 -20.42
CA ARG A 317 -11.12 23.53 -20.17
C ARG A 317 -11.09 23.90 -18.69
N ASN A 318 -11.29 22.92 -17.81
CA ASN A 318 -11.50 23.08 -16.39
C ASN A 318 -10.38 22.45 -15.55
N HIS A 319 -9.39 21.81 -16.18
CA HIS A 319 -8.20 21.24 -15.55
C HIS A 319 -6.96 21.57 -16.40
N GLU A 320 -5.96 22.21 -15.81
CA GLU A 320 -4.75 22.64 -16.52
C GLU A 320 -3.50 22.31 -15.70
N LEU A 321 -2.50 21.70 -16.33
CA LEU A 321 -1.16 21.60 -15.75
C LEU A 321 -0.51 22.99 -15.79
N VAL A 322 -0.38 23.61 -14.62
CA VAL A 322 0.17 24.97 -14.49
C VAL A 322 1.68 24.96 -14.69
N THR A 323 2.36 24.00 -14.06
CA THR A 323 3.82 23.89 -14.07
C THR A 323 4.27 22.54 -13.49
N GLN A 324 5.51 22.17 -13.79
CA GLN A 324 6.13 20.93 -13.33
C GLN A 324 7.64 21.10 -13.17
N TRP A 325 8.22 20.46 -12.16
CA TRP A 325 9.66 20.43 -11.92
C TRP A 325 10.14 19.01 -11.63
N ASN A 326 11.37 18.74 -12.07
CA ASN A 326 12.11 17.58 -11.61
C ASN A 326 12.81 17.94 -10.30
N VAL A 327 12.64 17.10 -9.28
CA VAL A 327 13.35 17.16 -8.01
C VAL A 327 14.09 15.85 -7.80
N ARG A 328 15.18 15.86 -7.03
CA ARG A 328 15.93 14.62 -6.77
C ARG A 328 15.03 13.59 -6.09
N ALA A 329 15.08 12.33 -6.50
CA ALA A 329 14.34 11.25 -5.86
C ALA A 329 15.09 10.76 -4.61
N VAL A 330 15.06 11.53 -3.53
CA VAL A 330 15.75 11.20 -2.26
C VAL A 330 14.88 11.52 -1.05
N ASN A 331 15.20 10.91 0.08
CA ASN A 331 14.60 11.24 1.37
C ASN A 331 14.90 12.71 1.73
N GLY A 332 13.89 13.44 2.19
CA GLY A 332 14.07 14.85 2.59
C GLY A 332 12.78 15.67 2.52
N THR A 333 12.94 16.98 2.69
CA THR A 333 11.85 17.95 2.62
C THR A 333 12.09 18.94 1.48
N TYR A 334 11.04 19.16 0.68
CA TYR A 334 10.99 20.10 -0.43
C TYR A 334 10.09 21.28 -0.02
N SER A 335 10.68 22.47 0.15
CA SER A 335 9.92 23.70 0.47
C SER A 335 9.80 24.59 -0.77
N LEU A 336 8.56 24.88 -1.18
CA LEU A 336 8.25 25.68 -2.37
C LEU A 336 8.12 27.19 -2.06
N ASP A 337 8.40 27.60 -0.82
CA ASP A 337 8.31 28.99 -0.32
C ASP A 337 9.51 29.88 -0.69
N LYS A 338 10.69 29.27 -0.88
CA LYS A 338 11.98 29.97 -1.02
C LYS A 338 12.77 29.54 -2.26
N GLY A 339 12.13 28.83 -3.18
CA GLY A 339 12.72 28.44 -4.47
C GLY A 339 14.01 27.64 -4.33
N ARG A 340 14.22 26.91 -3.23
CA ARG A 340 15.43 26.12 -3.01
C ARG A 340 15.08 24.72 -2.56
N VAL A 341 14.73 23.91 -3.55
CA VAL A 341 14.95 22.46 -3.47
C VAL A 341 16.46 22.24 -3.55
N ASP A 342 17.04 21.47 -2.62
CA ASP A 342 18.45 21.11 -2.73
C ASP A 342 18.67 20.38 -4.07
N GLY A 343 19.43 21.02 -4.98
CA GLY A 343 19.74 20.49 -6.30
C GLY A 343 18.83 20.93 -7.46
N SER A 344 17.82 21.79 -7.25
CA SER A 344 17.11 22.43 -8.37
C SER A 344 17.96 23.55 -8.97
N GLU A 345 18.16 23.52 -10.29
CA GLU A 345 18.86 24.59 -11.04
C GLU A 345 18.00 25.86 -11.17
N THR A 346 16.70 25.81 -10.85
CA THR A 346 15.75 26.92 -11.05
C THR A 346 14.90 27.18 -9.80
N PRO A 347 14.65 28.45 -9.41
CA PRO A 347 13.70 28.77 -8.36
C PRO A 347 12.31 28.23 -8.68
N VAL A 348 11.76 27.47 -7.75
CA VAL A 348 10.39 26.96 -7.82
C VAL A 348 9.48 27.98 -7.15
N SER A 349 8.70 28.73 -7.93
CA SER A 349 7.69 29.68 -7.42
C SER A 349 6.46 29.64 -8.30
N VAL A 350 5.28 29.58 -7.70
CA VAL A 350 4.00 29.62 -8.41
C VAL A 350 3.22 30.85 -7.98
N ILE A 351 2.74 31.61 -8.95
CA ILE A 351 1.82 32.72 -8.73
C ILE A 351 0.45 32.27 -9.24
N ALA A 352 -0.57 32.38 -8.41
CA ALA A 352 -1.95 32.10 -8.79
C ALA A 352 -2.43 33.16 -9.80
N LYS A 353 -2.66 32.78 -11.04
CA LYS A 353 -3.02 33.73 -12.13
C LYS A 353 -4.52 33.89 -12.33
N LYS A 354 -5.32 32.97 -11.80
CA LYS A 354 -6.78 32.94 -11.94
C LYS A 354 -7.40 32.31 -10.70
N HIS A 355 -8.69 32.57 -10.49
CA HIS A 355 -9.47 31.95 -9.43
C HIS A 355 -9.65 30.44 -9.70
N GLY A 356 -10.05 29.69 -8.68
CA GLY A 356 -10.21 28.23 -8.72
C GLY A 356 -9.23 27.50 -7.81
N TRP A 357 -9.20 26.18 -7.91
CA TRP A 357 -8.36 25.31 -7.10
C TRP A 357 -6.97 25.14 -7.70
N TYR A 358 -5.95 25.14 -6.86
CA TYR A 358 -4.59 24.76 -7.21
C TYR A 358 -4.16 23.59 -6.34
N VAL A 359 -3.62 22.53 -6.94
CA VAL A 359 -3.22 21.30 -6.25
C VAL A 359 -1.76 20.99 -6.55
N PHE A 360 -0.98 20.76 -5.50
CA PHE A 360 0.37 20.23 -5.61
C PHE A 360 0.31 18.71 -5.66
N VAL A 361 1.01 18.10 -6.62
CA VAL A 361 1.11 16.64 -6.72
C VAL A 361 2.58 16.26 -6.85
N TRP A 362 3.07 15.46 -5.90
CA TRP A 362 4.39 14.85 -5.97
C TRP A 362 4.26 13.42 -6.52
N SER A 363 5.14 13.04 -7.44
CA SER A 363 5.11 11.69 -8.03
C SER A 363 6.50 11.14 -8.34
N PHE A 364 6.64 9.83 -8.24
CA PHE A 364 7.82 9.08 -8.62
C PHE A 364 7.40 7.83 -9.41
N LYS A 365 8.05 7.61 -10.54
CA LYS A 365 7.65 6.58 -11.51
C LYS A 365 8.05 5.15 -11.11
N GLY A 366 8.86 5.00 -10.07
CA GLY A 366 9.45 3.72 -9.66
C GLY A 366 10.70 3.36 -10.48
N ASP A 367 11.50 2.46 -9.92
CA ASP A 367 12.62 1.79 -10.57
C ASP A 367 12.83 0.39 -9.96
N ASP A 368 14.02 -0.19 -10.12
CA ASP A 368 14.32 -1.53 -9.60
C ASP A 368 14.52 -1.57 -8.08
N ARG A 369 14.67 -0.42 -7.39
CA ARG A 369 14.94 -0.33 -5.95
C ARG A 369 13.89 0.47 -5.16
N ALA A 370 13.04 1.23 -5.82
CA ALA A 370 11.97 2.01 -5.20
C ALA A 370 10.63 1.85 -5.93
N MET A 371 9.55 1.72 -5.17
CA MET A 371 8.19 1.57 -5.70
C MET A 371 7.69 2.88 -6.33
N PRO A 372 6.85 2.81 -7.37
CA PRO A 372 6.14 3.99 -7.86
C PRO A 372 5.17 4.53 -6.81
N VAL A 373 4.99 5.84 -6.76
CA VAL A 373 4.08 6.52 -5.83
C VAL A 373 3.67 7.88 -6.36
N SER A 374 2.46 8.32 -6.04
CA SER A 374 1.98 9.68 -6.27
C SER A 374 1.19 10.13 -5.05
N SER A 375 1.32 11.40 -4.67
CA SER A 375 0.38 12.01 -3.74
C SER A 375 -1.00 12.13 -4.38
N SER A 376 -2.04 12.24 -3.55
CA SER A 376 -3.43 12.15 -3.98
C SER A 376 -3.90 13.51 -4.49
N TYR A 377 -4.42 13.56 -5.72
CA TYR A 377 -4.93 14.81 -6.31
C TYR A 377 -6.09 15.43 -5.50
N ASP A 378 -6.85 14.63 -4.76
CA ASP A 378 -7.98 15.10 -3.93
C ASP A 378 -7.63 15.35 -2.46
N ASP A 379 -6.34 15.33 -2.08
CA ASP A 379 -5.93 15.58 -0.71
C ASP A 379 -6.24 17.04 -0.31
N PRO A 380 -7.09 17.28 0.72
CA PRO A 380 -7.37 18.63 1.20
C PRO A 380 -6.15 19.41 1.70
N ALA A 381 -5.09 18.72 2.16
CA ALA A 381 -3.86 19.37 2.62
C ALA A 381 -2.98 19.87 1.47
N GLU A 382 -3.20 19.37 0.25
CA GLU A 382 -2.40 19.66 -0.93
C GLU A 382 -3.04 20.72 -1.86
N ARG A 383 -4.20 21.28 -1.46
CA ARG A 383 -4.98 22.21 -2.30
C ARG A 383 -5.17 23.60 -1.71
N VAL A 384 -5.10 24.59 -2.59
CA VAL A 384 -5.38 26.00 -2.31
C VAL A 384 -6.57 26.46 -3.15
N PHE A 385 -7.54 27.11 -2.53
CA PHE A 385 -8.63 27.79 -3.24
C PHE A 385 -8.26 29.26 -3.48
N VAL A 386 -8.26 29.69 -4.73
CA VAL A 386 -7.92 31.05 -5.12
C VAL A 386 -9.19 31.81 -5.48
N VAL A 387 -9.41 32.95 -4.83
CA VAL A 387 -10.56 33.83 -5.08
C VAL A 387 -10.14 35.09 -5.83
N GLU A 388 -11.07 35.69 -6.57
CA GLU A 388 -10.86 37.04 -7.09
C GLU A 388 -10.82 38.05 -5.93
N PRO A 389 -9.96 39.09 -6.00
CA PRO A 389 -9.99 40.16 -5.02
C PRO A 389 -11.36 40.86 -5.06
N GLU A 390 -11.92 41.18 -3.89
CA GLU A 390 -13.11 42.04 -3.84
C GLU A 390 -12.79 43.36 -4.55
N ALA A 391 -13.62 43.76 -5.51
CA ALA A 391 -13.48 45.06 -6.15
C ALA A 391 -13.57 46.13 -5.07
N GLU A 392 -12.53 46.96 -4.93
CA GLU A 392 -12.58 48.15 -4.08
C GLU A 392 -13.81 48.97 -4.51
N GLU A 393 -14.83 49.05 -3.67
CA GLU A 393 -15.94 49.97 -3.93
C GLU A 393 -15.34 51.38 -3.99
N GLU A 394 -15.33 51.98 -5.19
CA GLU A 394 -14.96 53.39 -5.32
C GLU A 394 -15.81 54.19 -4.33
N PRO A 395 -15.21 55.05 -3.48
CA PRO A 395 -15.98 55.81 -2.51
C PRO A 395 -17.04 56.60 -3.25
N GLU A 396 -18.32 56.36 -2.94
CA GLU A 396 -19.43 57.11 -3.54
C GLU A 396 -19.13 58.61 -3.36
N GLU A 397 -18.95 59.34 -4.47
CA GLU A 397 -18.80 60.78 -4.42
C GLU A 397 -20.03 61.35 -3.68
N PRO A 398 -19.85 62.24 -2.69
CA PRO A 398 -20.97 62.79 -1.95
C PRO A 398 -21.91 63.50 -2.93
N ARG A 399 -23.15 62.99 -3.04
CA ARG A 399 -24.20 63.61 -3.83
C ARG A 399 -24.34 65.08 -3.40
N GLU A 400 -24.09 66.00 -4.32
CA GLU A 400 -24.46 67.39 -4.14
C GLU A 400 -25.97 67.46 -3.87
N GLU A 401 -26.32 68.02 -2.72
CA GLU A 401 -27.68 68.32 -2.31
C GLU A 401 -28.21 69.40 -3.27
N ILE A 402 -29.07 69.00 -4.20
CA ILE A 402 -29.71 69.93 -5.14
C ILE A 402 -30.77 70.71 -4.35
N ASP A 403 -30.51 72.00 -4.13
CA ASP A 403 -31.48 72.97 -3.61
C ASP A 403 -32.75 72.97 -4.50
N GLU A 404 -33.87 72.52 -3.94
CA GLU A 404 -35.20 72.72 -4.52
C GLU A 404 -35.61 74.19 -4.33
N PRO A 405 -36.07 74.90 -5.38
CA PRO A 405 -36.56 76.26 -5.22
C PRO A 405 -37.99 76.27 -4.67
N GLU A 406 -38.20 76.97 -3.56
CA GLU A 406 -39.51 77.39 -3.03
C GLU A 406 -40.23 78.33 -4.02
N GLU A 407 -41.55 78.18 -4.15
CA GLU A 407 -42.51 79.24 -4.56
C GLU A 407 -43.98 78.74 -4.39
N PRO A 408 -45.00 79.62 -4.24
CA PRO A 408 -45.49 80.06 -2.92
C PRO A 408 -47.01 79.84 -2.69
N ASP A 409 -47.45 80.19 -1.48
CA ASP A 409 -48.79 80.09 -0.89
C ASP A 409 -49.99 80.50 -1.75
N LYS A 410 -51.09 79.71 -1.66
CA LYS A 410 -52.47 80.19 -1.82
C LYS A 410 -53.43 79.51 -0.85
N GLU A 411 -54.15 80.37 -0.13
CA GLU A 411 -55.12 80.12 0.93
C GLU A 411 -56.45 79.46 0.47
N GLU A 412 -56.97 78.64 1.40
CA GLU A 412 -58.35 78.39 1.84
C GLU A 412 -59.57 78.39 0.88
N SER A 413 -60.36 77.32 0.98
CA SER A 413 -61.82 77.42 1.17
C SER A 413 -62.41 76.17 1.83
N GLU A 414 -63.32 76.40 2.76
CA GLU A 414 -63.96 75.53 3.75
C GLU A 414 -65.03 74.55 3.21
N ASP A 415 -65.23 73.48 4.00
CA ASP A 415 -66.45 72.74 4.37
C ASP A 415 -67.44 72.18 3.33
N GLU A 416 -67.69 70.86 3.41
CA GLU A 416 -69.05 70.33 3.68
C GLU A 416 -69.05 68.84 4.10
N GLU A 417 -69.81 68.57 5.16
CA GLU A 417 -70.06 67.32 5.86
C GLU A 417 -71.30 66.59 5.29
N ILE A 418 -71.25 65.26 5.08
CA ILE A 418 -72.47 64.44 4.94
C ILE A 418 -72.32 63.09 5.67
N GLU A 419 -73.26 62.85 6.58
CA GLU A 419 -73.50 61.65 7.40
C GLU A 419 -73.94 60.39 6.60
N GLY A 420 -73.72 59.21 7.20
CA GLY A 420 -74.84 58.28 7.42
C GLY A 420 -74.78 56.83 6.88
N THR A 421 -74.69 55.89 7.84
CA THR A 421 -75.48 54.64 7.96
C THR A 421 -74.86 53.27 7.59
N VAL A 422 -74.41 52.58 8.65
CA VAL A 422 -74.60 51.16 9.06
C VAL A 422 -75.26 50.17 8.07
N GLN A 423 -74.61 49.03 7.82
CA GLN A 423 -75.22 47.70 7.97
C GLN A 423 -74.22 46.64 8.47
N LYS A 424 -74.73 45.85 9.42
CA LYS A 424 -74.11 44.75 10.18
C LYS A 424 -74.82 43.47 9.77
N THR A 425 -74.10 42.39 9.46
CA THR A 425 -74.55 41.03 9.82
C THR A 425 -73.42 39.99 9.81
N VAL A 426 -73.51 39.14 10.83
CA VAL A 426 -72.63 38.06 11.27
C VAL A 426 -73.21 36.72 10.80
N ALA A 427 -72.36 35.75 10.43
CA ALA A 427 -72.36 34.33 10.89
C ALA A 427 -71.63 33.40 9.89
N GLY A 428 -70.63 32.65 10.37
CA GLY A 428 -69.93 31.58 9.62
C GLY A 428 -70.67 30.23 9.67
N PRO A 429 -69.98 29.07 9.62
CA PRO A 429 -68.72 28.72 8.93
C PRO A 429 -68.90 27.49 8.02
N LYS A 430 -67.98 27.22 7.07
CA LYS A 430 -67.81 25.86 6.50
C LYS A 430 -66.41 25.61 5.93
N GLN A 431 -66.03 24.34 6.00
CA GLN A 431 -64.68 23.77 6.05
C GLN A 431 -63.92 23.59 4.73
N LEU A 432 -62.58 23.50 4.92
CA LEU A 432 -61.55 22.63 4.32
C LEU A 432 -61.31 22.59 2.80
N GLY A 433 -60.09 23.03 2.43
CA GLY A 433 -59.32 22.61 1.25
C GLY A 433 -57.82 22.80 1.54
N LYS A 434 -57.03 21.75 1.28
CA LYS A 434 -55.62 21.53 1.67
C LYS A 434 -54.58 22.46 1.00
N THR A 435 -53.38 22.42 1.63
CA THR A 435 -51.98 22.72 1.19
C THR A 435 -51.44 24.01 1.80
N GLY A 436 -50.27 24.09 2.43
CA GLY A 436 -49.15 23.20 2.69
C GLY A 436 -48.07 24.07 3.33
N SER A 437 -47.70 23.76 4.58
CA SER A 437 -46.75 24.44 5.46
C SER A 437 -45.38 24.72 4.80
N GLY A 438 -44.65 25.80 5.09
CA GLY A 438 -44.69 26.64 6.29
C GLY A 438 -43.69 26.15 7.35
N VAL A 439 -42.43 26.54 7.19
CA VAL A 439 -41.39 26.85 8.20
C VAL A 439 -41.72 26.56 9.68
N LEU A 440 -40.86 25.79 10.37
CA LEU A 440 -40.25 26.10 11.69
C LEU A 440 -39.31 24.93 12.10
N LEU A 441 -38.00 25.14 12.24
CA LEU A 441 -37.29 25.48 13.50
C LEU A 441 -37.45 24.44 14.62
N VAL A 442 -36.40 23.62 14.86
CA VAL A 442 -36.11 23.03 16.17
C VAL A 442 -34.61 23.09 16.43
N THR A 443 -34.27 23.83 17.47
CA THR A 443 -32.98 23.99 18.12
C THR A 443 -32.52 22.73 18.87
N GLY A 444 -31.24 22.41 18.76
CA GLY A 444 -30.34 22.08 19.88
C GLY A 444 -30.43 20.70 20.52
N ILE A 445 -29.49 19.81 20.17
CA ILE A 445 -28.73 18.99 21.14
C ILE A 445 -27.29 18.89 20.61
N GLY A 446 -26.37 19.57 21.29
CA GLY A 446 -24.93 19.34 21.18
C GLY A 446 -24.42 18.49 22.35
N VAL A 447 -23.23 17.91 22.13
CA VAL A 447 -22.35 17.17 23.05
C VAL A 447 -22.57 15.66 23.14
N ALA A 448 -21.67 14.88 22.52
CA ALA A 448 -20.70 14.02 23.22
C ALA A 448 -20.09 12.93 22.31
N VAL A 449 -18.90 13.15 21.69
CA VAL A 449 -17.87 12.09 21.48
C VAL A 449 -16.48 12.74 21.41
N LEU A 450 -15.85 12.94 22.57
CA LEU A 450 -14.39 12.96 22.71
C LEU A 450 -14.07 11.95 23.81
N SER A 451 -13.03 11.13 23.61
CA SER A 451 -12.33 10.27 24.60
C SER A 451 -12.40 8.75 24.38
N VAL A 452 -11.75 8.20 23.33
CA VAL A 452 -11.15 6.83 23.39
C VAL A 452 -9.77 6.82 22.68
N GLY A 453 -8.91 7.79 22.97
CA GLY A 453 -7.58 7.88 22.34
C GLY A 453 -6.46 8.43 23.22
N ALA A 454 -6.65 8.50 24.55
CA ALA A 454 -5.66 9.08 25.47
C ALA A 454 -5.43 8.28 26.77
N ILE A 455 -5.96 7.06 26.90
CA ILE A 455 -5.68 6.16 28.05
C ILE A 455 -5.02 4.86 27.56
N MET A 456 -3.99 4.99 26.72
CA MET A 456 -3.05 3.90 26.39
C MET A 456 -1.59 4.41 26.32
N LEU A 457 -1.29 5.62 26.83
CA LEU A 457 0.07 6.17 26.88
C LEU A 457 0.60 6.46 28.30
N VAL A 458 -0.18 6.17 29.35
CA VAL A 458 0.27 6.31 30.75
C VAL A 458 0.56 4.96 31.42
N ALA A 459 0.26 3.82 30.77
CA ALA A 459 0.50 2.48 31.34
C ALA A 459 1.86 1.85 30.95
N ILE A 460 2.61 2.42 29.98
CA ILE A 460 3.87 1.82 29.50
C ILE A 460 5.12 2.47 30.13
N LYS A 461 5.01 3.65 30.77
CA LYS A 461 6.16 4.31 31.42
C LYS A 461 6.38 3.94 32.90
N ARG A 462 5.79 2.85 33.38
CA ARG A 462 5.94 2.37 34.78
C ARG A 462 6.40 0.91 34.94
N ARG A 463 6.93 0.30 33.87
CA ARG A 463 7.66 -0.97 33.93
C ARG A 463 9.04 -0.86 33.27
N SER A 464 9.86 0.08 33.73
CA SER A 464 11.31 0.00 33.63
C SER A 464 11.96 0.95 34.65
N LEU A 465 11.81 0.61 35.92
CA LEU A 465 12.78 0.86 37.00
C LEU A 465 12.67 -0.28 38.00
#